data_AF-A0A1Y1W1Q9-F1
#
_entry.id   AF-A0A1Y1W1Q9-F1
#
_cell.length_a   1.000
_cell.length_b   1.000
_cell.length_c   1.000
_cell.angle_alpha   90.00
_cell.angle_beta   90.00
_cell.angle_gamma   90.00
#
_symmetry.space_group_name_H-M   'P 1'
#
loop_
_entity.id
_entity.type
_entity.pdbx_description
1 polymer ?
#
loop_
_entity_poly.entity_id
_entity_poly.type
_entity_poly.pdbx_seq_one_letter_code
_entity_poly.pdbx_strand_id
1 'polypeptide(L)'
;MRLSLSILVGLAVSGQCQSTLSIPSSSTVYKFTQPVDHFGANNSQWQQQYLINATFYRPGGPVYMITPGESTLATYYTDRTFVNDLARVTNGVVLAIEHRYYGSSYPMPDLSGASLKYMTPENALEDFASILRLVKTDPSRIFPVPVSANSTIITAGGSYSGAIAAWMRAKYPQLVKGAWASSALIKAQYELYSY
;
A
#
# COMPACT_ATOMS: atom_id res chain seq x y z
N MET A 1 12.23 -28.60 -70.86
CA MET A 1 10.99 -28.79 -70.09
C MET A 1 11.31 -28.58 -68.61
N ARG A 2 10.76 -27.51 -68.04
CA ARG A 2 10.55 -27.19 -66.61
C ARG A 2 11.76 -26.94 -65.70
N LEU A 3 12.00 -25.64 -65.42
CA LEU A 3 12.59 -25.14 -64.19
C LEU A 3 11.72 -25.56 -62.99
N SER A 4 12.36 -25.96 -61.89
CA SER A 4 11.69 -26.10 -60.59
C SER A 4 12.07 -24.92 -59.70
N LEU A 5 11.03 -24.18 -59.30
CA LEU A 5 11.05 -22.98 -58.48
C LEU A 5 10.75 -23.42 -57.04
N SER A 6 11.73 -23.38 -56.15
CA SER A 6 11.51 -23.68 -54.72
C SER A 6 11.02 -22.42 -54.01
N ILE A 7 9.71 -22.37 -53.75
CA ILE A 7 9.06 -21.34 -52.93
C ILE A 7 9.30 -21.68 -51.46
N LEU A 8 10.06 -20.83 -50.77
CA LEU A 8 10.23 -20.87 -49.31
C LEU A 8 9.00 -20.20 -48.68
N VAL A 9 8.07 -20.99 -48.17
CA VAL A 9 6.91 -20.51 -47.40
C VAL A 9 7.38 -20.19 -45.98
N GLY A 10 7.18 -18.94 -45.56
CA GLY A 10 7.53 -18.47 -44.23
C GLY A 10 6.65 -19.07 -43.14
N LEU A 11 7.28 -19.44 -42.02
CA LEU A 11 6.63 -19.44 -40.72
C LEU A 11 6.98 -18.12 -40.03
N ALA A 12 6.11 -17.13 -40.18
CA ALA A 12 6.06 -16.03 -39.24
C ALA A 12 5.61 -16.61 -37.90
N VAL A 13 6.53 -16.73 -36.94
CA VAL A 13 6.17 -16.98 -35.55
C VAL A 13 5.36 -15.77 -35.11
N SER A 14 4.06 -15.98 -34.97
CA SER A 14 3.09 -14.98 -34.53
C SER A 14 3.58 -14.35 -33.23
N GLY A 15 3.65 -13.02 -33.23
CA GLY A 15 4.01 -12.22 -32.08
C GLY A 15 3.15 -12.62 -30.89
N GLN A 16 3.81 -12.94 -29.78
CA GLN A 16 3.12 -13.14 -28.52
C GLN A 16 2.34 -11.88 -28.17
N CYS A 17 1.07 -12.09 -27.85
CA CYS A 17 0.15 -11.13 -27.27
C CYS A 17 0.82 -10.50 -26.04
N GLN A 18 1.41 -9.32 -26.20
CA GLN A 18 1.66 -8.44 -25.07
C GLN A 18 0.28 -7.93 -24.64
N SER A 19 -0.34 -8.61 -23.68
CA SER A 19 -1.41 -7.99 -22.91
C SER A 19 -0.81 -6.77 -22.25
N THR A 20 -1.07 -5.59 -22.82
CA THR A 20 -0.80 -4.32 -22.15
C THR A 20 -1.74 -4.26 -20.96
N LEU A 21 -1.30 -4.81 -19.83
CA LEU A 21 -1.94 -4.60 -18.53
C LEU A 21 -2.17 -3.10 -18.39
N SER A 22 -3.43 -2.68 -18.46
CA SER A 22 -3.79 -1.28 -18.31
C SER A 22 -3.53 -0.90 -16.87
N ILE A 23 -2.52 -0.05 -16.65
CA ILE A 23 -2.24 0.49 -15.32
C ILE A 23 -3.38 1.47 -15.00
N PRO A 24 -4.18 1.22 -13.96
CA PRO A 24 -5.25 2.13 -13.58
C PRO A 24 -4.68 3.46 -13.09
N SER A 25 -5.50 4.51 -13.19
CA SER A 25 -5.15 5.85 -12.70
C SER A 25 -4.78 5.80 -11.21
N SER A 26 -3.77 6.57 -10.81
CA SER A 26 -3.42 6.77 -9.40
C SER A 26 -4.57 7.40 -8.59
N SER A 27 -5.61 7.91 -9.26
CA SER A 27 -6.81 8.49 -8.65
C SER A 27 -7.91 7.47 -8.32
N THR A 28 -7.77 6.20 -8.69
CA THR A 28 -8.78 5.18 -8.37
C THR A 28 -8.75 4.86 -6.88
N VAL A 29 -9.84 5.19 -6.17
CA VAL A 29 -10.02 4.86 -4.76
C VAL A 29 -10.51 3.43 -4.62
N TYR A 30 -9.70 2.61 -3.96
CA TYR A 30 -10.06 1.24 -3.59
C TYR A 30 -10.56 1.20 -2.15
N LYS A 31 -11.36 0.17 -1.84
CA LYS A 31 -11.89 -0.07 -0.50
C LYS A 31 -11.49 -1.46 -0.01
N PHE A 32 -11.14 -1.54 1.27
CA PHE A 32 -10.80 -2.77 1.94
C PHE A 32 -11.68 -2.95 3.18
N THR A 33 -12.32 -4.11 3.28
CA THR A 33 -13.17 -4.42 4.44
C THR A 33 -12.30 -4.78 5.64
N GLN A 34 -12.42 -4.01 6.71
CA GLN A 34 -11.73 -4.21 7.99
C GLN A 34 -12.73 -4.48 9.12
N PRO A 35 -12.37 -5.23 10.17
CA PRO A 35 -13.12 -5.21 11.42
C PRO A 35 -12.95 -3.86 12.13
N VAL A 36 -13.96 -3.46 12.90
CA VAL A 36 -13.92 -2.26 13.74
C VAL A 36 -12.90 -2.44 14.87
N ASP A 37 -12.88 -3.64 15.46
CA ASP A 37 -12.02 -4.01 16.58
C ASP A 37 -11.26 -5.30 16.28
N HIS A 38 -9.95 -5.19 16.11
CA HIS A 38 -9.11 -6.35 15.80
C HIS A 38 -8.81 -7.24 17.01
N PHE A 39 -9.01 -6.71 18.23
CA PHE A 39 -8.55 -7.35 19.46
C PHE A 39 -9.66 -7.59 20.48
N GLY A 40 -10.87 -7.11 20.21
CA GLY A 40 -12.03 -7.30 21.06
C GLY A 40 -13.16 -8.07 20.37
N ALA A 41 -14.35 -8.01 20.97
CA ALA A 41 -15.51 -8.80 20.57
C ALA A 41 -16.37 -8.12 19.48
N ASN A 42 -16.09 -6.86 19.13
CA ASN A 42 -16.88 -6.15 18.13
C ASN A 42 -16.49 -6.59 16.71
N ASN A 43 -17.28 -7.49 16.15
CA ASN A 43 -17.07 -8.05 14.81
C ASN A 43 -17.70 -7.23 13.68
N SER A 44 -18.23 -6.03 13.96
CA SER A 44 -18.69 -5.12 12.90
C SER A 44 -17.55 -4.79 11.93
N GLN A 45 -17.91 -4.55 10.67
CA GLN A 45 -16.96 -4.27 9.60
C GLN A 45 -17.18 -2.88 9.01
N TRP A 46 -16.11 -2.32 8.45
CA TRP A 46 -16.10 -1.01 7.82
C TRP A 46 -15.19 -1.01 6.58
N GLN A 47 -15.25 0.06 5.79
CA GLN A 47 -14.52 0.18 4.53
C GLN A 47 -13.37 1.18 4.66
N GLN A 48 -12.14 0.68 4.63
CA GLN A 48 -10.92 1.49 4.63
C GLN A 48 -10.51 1.84 3.21
N GLN A 49 -10.18 3.11 2.96
CA GLN A 49 -9.75 3.55 1.65
C GLN A 49 -8.24 3.41 1.44
N TYR A 50 -7.86 3.09 0.20
CA TYR A 50 -6.46 3.13 -0.23
C TYR A 50 -6.35 3.53 -1.69
N LEU A 51 -5.18 4.04 -2.06
CA LEU A 51 -4.78 4.42 -3.41
C LEU A 51 -3.55 3.62 -3.81
N ILE A 52 -3.45 3.35 -5.11
CA ILE A 52 -2.31 2.67 -5.70
C ILE A 52 -1.75 3.52 -6.83
N ASN A 53 -0.44 3.72 -6.83
CA ASN A 53 0.27 4.15 -8.02
C ASN A 53 1.23 3.04 -8.45
N ALA A 54 0.90 2.41 -9.58
CA ALA A 54 1.67 1.36 -10.21
C ALA A 54 2.35 1.82 -11.51
N THR A 55 2.43 3.13 -11.79
CA THR A 55 2.96 3.71 -13.02
C THR A 55 4.37 3.20 -13.35
N PHE A 56 5.20 2.95 -12.34
CA PHE A 56 6.59 2.51 -12.51
C PHE A 56 6.80 1.03 -12.21
N TYR A 57 5.75 0.29 -11.84
CA TYR A 57 5.89 -1.06 -11.34
C TYR A 57 6.39 -2.01 -12.43
N ARG A 58 7.35 -2.86 -12.07
CA ARG A 58 7.74 -4.04 -12.86
C ARG A 58 7.69 -5.28 -11.96
N PRO A 59 7.40 -6.47 -12.51
CA PRO A 59 7.39 -7.71 -11.74
C PRO A 59 8.62 -7.88 -10.84
N GLY A 60 8.39 -8.09 -9.55
CA GLY A 60 9.44 -8.24 -8.53
C GLY A 60 9.88 -6.94 -7.85
N GLY A 61 9.36 -5.79 -8.29
CA GLY A 61 9.60 -4.50 -7.64
C GLY A 61 9.05 -4.43 -6.21
N PRO A 62 9.59 -3.52 -5.37
CA PRO A 62 9.15 -3.34 -3.99
C PRO A 62 7.77 -2.67 -3.90
N VAL A 63 7.09 -2.89 -2.78
CA VAL A 63 5.87 -2.20 -2.37
C VAL A 63 6.25 -1.14 -1.34
N TYR A 64 5.98 0.13 -1.65
CA TYR A 64 6.13 1.23 -0.71
C TYR A 64 4.78 1.53 -0.09
N MET A 65 4.62 1.20 1.19
CA MET A 65 3.43 1.55 1.96
C MET A 65 3.63 2.90 2.63
N ILE A 66 2.68 3.81 2.40
CA ILE A 66 2.61 5.12 3.07
C ILE A 66 1.20 5.32 3.62
N THR A 67 1.08 6.17 4.64
CA THR A 67 -0.21 6.65 5.14
C THR A 67 -0.19 8.17 5.21
N PRO A 68 -1.33 8.86 4.95
CA PRO A 68 -1.44 10.31 5.17
C PRO A 68 -1.31 10.70 6.65
N GLY A 69 -1.31 9.73 7.58
CA GLY A 69 -1.35 10.02 9.01
C GLY A 69 -2.71 10.60 9.39
N GLU A 70 -2.70 11.77 10.00
CA GLU A 70 -3.88 12.47 10.53
C GLU A 70 -4.60 13.30 9.45
N SER A 71 -4.73 12.77 8.24
CA SER A 71 -5.24 13.52 7.09
C SER A 71 -5.99 12.65 6.10
N THR A 72 -6.81 13.30 5.27
CA THR A 72 -7.54 12.66 4.17
C THR A 72 -6.58 12.12 3.11
N LEU A 73 -6.89 10.94 2.58
CA LEU A 73 -6.17 10.32 1.48
C LEU A 73 -6.33 11.14 0.20
N ALA A 74 -5.22 11.32 -0.52
CA ALA A 74 -5.16 12.08 -1.76
C ALA A 74 -4.06 11.53 -2.67
N THR A 75 -4.19 11.76 -3.98
CA THR A 75 -3.19 11.35 -4.98
C THR A 75 -1.80 11.97 -4.76
N TYR A 76 -1.72 13.08 -4.01
CA TYR A 76 -0.43 13.61 -3.55
C TYR A 76 0.46 12.54 -2.91
N TYR A 77 -0.11 11.68 -2.05
CA TYR A 77 0.64 10.66 -1.32
C TYR A 77 1.22 9.58 -2.22
N THR A 78 0.59 9.30 -3.35
CA THR A 78 1.05 8.31 -4.33
C THR A 78 1.94 8.91 -5.42
N ASP A 79 1.76 10.19 -5.76
CA ASP A 79 2.30 10.76 -7.01
C ASP A 79 3.39 11.81 -6.78
N ARG A 80 3.44 12.45 -5.62
CA ARG A 80 4.29 13.64 -5.37
C ARG A 80 5.14 13.54 -4.10
N THR A 81 5.19 12.37 -3.49
CA THR A 81 6.03 12.10 -2.32
C THR A 81 7.35 11.45 -2.75
N PHE A 82 8.35 11.48 -1.87
CA PHE A 82 9.65 10.84 -2.13
C PHE A 82 9.52 9.32 -2.40
N VAL A 83 8.49 8.65 -1.91
CA VAL A 83 8.25 7.23 -2.21
C VAL A 83 7.88 7.00 -3.66
N ASN A 84 7.29 7.98 -4.35
CA ASN A 84 7.06 7.90 -5.78
C ASN A 84 8.39 7.96 -6.56
N ASP A 85 9.33 8.79 -6.13
CA ASP A 85 10.68 8.80 -6.70
C ASP A 85 11.41 7.47 -6.47
N LEU A 86 11.27 6.88 -5.27
CA LEU A 86 11.80 5.54 -5.01
C LEU A 86 11.14 4.49 -5.90
N ALA A 87 9.82 4.51 -6.06
CA ALA A 87 9.10 3.61 -6.95
C ALA A 87 9.61 3.73 -8.39
N ARG A 88 9.84 4.96 -8.87
CA ARG A 88 10.39 5.23 -10.21
C ARG A 88 11.77 4.60 -10.44
N VAL A 89 12.68 4.70 -9.48
CA VAL A 89 14.06 4.20 -9.66
C VAL A 89 14.24 2.72 -9.27
N THR A 90 13.30 2.16 -8.51
CA THR A 90 13.34 0.75 -8.05
C THR A 90 12.32 -0.15 -8.76
N ASN A 91 11.56 0.38 -9.71
CA ASN A 91 10.42 -0.27 -10.36
C ASN A 91 9.35 -0.74 -9.38
N GLY A 92 9.15 0.04 -8.31
CA GLY A 92 8.20 -0.27 -7.23
C GLY A 92 6.77 0.18 -7.52
N VAL A 93 5.89 -0.18 -6.59
CA VAL A 93 4.50 0.28 -6.52
C VAL A 93 4.29 1.06 -5.21
N VAL A 94 3.54 2.15 -5.27
CA VAL A 94 3.14 2.91 -4.07
C VAL A 94 1.74 2.48 -3.66
N LEU A 95 1.58 2.13 -2.39
CA LEU A 95 0.32 1.79 -1.74
C LEU A 95 0.08 2.80 -0.61
N ALA A 96 -0.82 3.77 -0.83
CA ALA A 96 -1.18 4.76 0.17
C ALA A 96 -2.48 4.33 0.86
N ILE A 97 -2.45 4.11 2.18
CA ILE A 97 -3.59 3.59 2.95
C ILE A 97 -4.09 4.65 3.92
N GLU A 98 -5.37 5.00 3.84
CA GLU A 98 -6.01 5.98 4.74
C GLU A 98 -6.09 5.43 6.16
N HIS A 99 -5.79 6.28 7.14
CA HIS A 99 -5.85 5.91 8.54
C HIS A 99 -7.30 5.85 9.02
N ARG A 100 -7.63 4.90 9.92
CA ARG A 100 -8.95 4.86 10.58
C ARG A 100 -9.26 6.20 11.26
N TYR A 101 -10.52 6.64 11.19
CA TYR A 101 -11.03 7.93 11.69
C TYR A 101 -10.51 9.20 10.99
N TYR A 102 -9.86 9.06 9.83
CA TYR A 102 -9.48 10.21 9.01
C TYR A 102 -10.08 10.12 7.61
N GLY A 103 -10.24 11.29 6.99
CA GLY A 103 -10.73 11.41 5.62
C GLY A 103 -12.11 10.78 5.41
N SER A 104 -12.17 9.67 4.68
CA SER A 104 -13.40 8.93 4.41
C SER A 104 -13.42 7.53 5.04
N SER A 105 -12.50 7.25 5.96
CA SER A 105 -12.25 5.93 6.55
C SER A 105 -12.71 5.88 8.01
N TYR A 106 -14.03 5.83 8.24
CA TYR A 106 -14.62 5.80 9.58
C TYR A 106 -15.17 4.42 9.95
N PRO A 107 -14.65 3.78 11.01
CA PRO A 107 -15.18 2.51 11.52
C PRO A 107 -16.56 2.62 12.18
N MET A 108 -16.90 3.82 12.69
CA MET A 108 -18.12 4.10 13.43
C MET A 108 -18.85 5.30 12.80
N PRO A 109 -20.18 5.42 12.96
CA PRO A 109 -20.96 6.48 12.34
C PRO A 109 -20.73 7.88 12.96
N ASP A 110 -20.12 7.97 14.14
CA ASP A 110 -19.86 9.22 14.85
C ASP A 110 -18.48 9.26 15.53
N LEU A 111 -18.17 10.43 16.09
CA LEU A 111 -16.94 10.70 16.87
C LEU A 111 -17.23 10.82 18.37
N SER A 112 -18.26 10.12 18.87
CA SER A 112 -18.52 10.04 20.31
C SER A 112 -17.38 9.31 21.02
N GLY A 113 -17.20 9.52 22.33
CA GLY A 113 -16.18 8.80 23.10
C GLY A 113 -16.32 7.27 23.02
N ALA A 114 -17.56 6.76 22.92
CA ALA A 114 -17.84 5.34 22.75
C ALA A 114 -17.38 4.81 21.38
N SER A 115 -17.43 5.64 20.34
CA SER A 115 -16.92 5.33 19.00
C SER A 115 -15.40 5.49 18.91
N LEU A 116 -14.84 6.54 19.52
CA LEU A 116 -13.40 6.84 19.49
C LEU A 116 -12.56 5.84 20.29
N LYS A 117 -13.17 5.00 21.13
CA LYS A 117 -12.44 3.93 21.83
C LYS A 117 -11.71 2.95 20.89
N TYR A 118 -12.14 2.84 19.61
CA TYR A 118 -11.45 2.01 18.61
C TYR A 118 -10.38 2.80 17.81
N MET A 119 -10.21 4.09 18.07
CA MET A 119 -9.13 4.90 17.53
C MET A 119 -7.87 4.72 18.38
N THR A 120 -7.30 3.51 18.34
CA THR A 120 -6.04 3.20 19.03
C THR A 120 -4.92 2.90 18.03
N PRO A 121 -3.64 3.15 18.40
CA PRO A 121 -2.51 2.80 17.55
C PRO A 121 -2.47 1.31 17.19
N GLU A 122 -2.82 0.41 18.11
CA GLU A 122 -2.83 -1.04 17.88
C GLU A 122 -3.81 -1.40 16.77
N ASN A 123 -5.02 -0.86 16.86
CA ASN A 123 -6.09 -1.09 15.91
C ASN A 123 -5.74 -0.51 14.52
N ALA A 124 -5.15 0.68 14.48
CA ALA A 124 -4.68 1.29 13.23
C ALA A 124 -3.52 0.52 12.59
N LEU A 125 -2.54 0.06 13.39
CA LEU A 125 -1.41 -0.74 12.90
C LEU A 125 -1.90 -2.08 12.34
N GLU A 126 -2.88 -2.70 12.98
CA GLU A 126 -3.45 -3.96 12.52
C GLU A 126 -4.28 -3.80 11.23
N ASP A 127 -4.94 -2.66 11.01
CA ASP A 127 -5.54 -2.33 9.70
C ASP A 127 -4.50 -2.38 8.57
N PHE A 128 -3.36 -1.71 8.79
CA PHE A 128 -2.29 -1.72 7.80
C PHE A 128 -1.73 -3.14 7.63
N ALA A 129 -1.51 -3.86 8.73
CA ALA A 129 -0.98 -5.22 8.70
C ALA A 129 -1.91 -6.20 7.96
N SER A 130 -3.23 -6.10 8.12
CA SER A 130 -4.18 -6.99 7.45
C SER A 130 -4.14 -6.85 5.93
N ILE A 131 -4.02 -5.62 5.42
CA ILE A 131 -3.79 -5.35 3.99
C ILE A 131 -2.45 -5.92 3.55
N LEU A 132 -1.37 -5.66 4.30
CA LEU A 132 -0.03 -6.14 3.95
C LEU A 132 0.12 -7.67 4.01
N ARG A 133 -0.67 -8.36 4.84
CA ARG A 133 -0.75 -9.83 4.80
C ARG A 133 -1.29 -10.30 3.47
N LEU A 134 -2.33 -9.66 2.93
CA LEU A 134 -2.83 -9.99 1.60
C LEU A 134 -1.81 -9.67 0.51
N VAL A 135 -1.03 -8.59 0.64
CA VAL A 135 0.10 -8.35 -0.28
C VAL A 135 1.09 -9.52 -0.28
N LYS A 136 1.27 -10.23 0.84
CA LYS A 136 2.16 -11.39 0.94
C LYS A 136 1.51 -12.72 0.57
N THR A 137 0.20 -12.87 0.68
CA THR A 137 -0.48 -14.16 0.45
C THR A 137 -1.28 -14.21 -0.84
N ASP A 138 -1.96 -13.12 -1.19
CA ASP A 138 -2.78 -12.98 -2.40
C ASP A 138 -2.79 -11.52 -2.88
N PRO A 139 -1.69 -11.06 -3.49
CA PRO A 139 -1.54 -9.67 -3.93
C PRO A 139 -2.61 -9.22 -4.92
N SER A 140 -3.25 -10.15 -5.64
CA SER A 140 -4.31 -9.85 -6.62
C SER A 140 -5.56 -9.23 -6.00
N ARG A 141 -5.75 -9.41 -4.69
CA ARG A 141 -6.86 -8.80 -3.92
C ARG A 141 -6.62 -7.34 -3.56
N ILE A 142 -5.37 -6.88 -3.66
CA ILE A 142 -4.98 -5.50 -3.36
C ILE A 142 -4.62 -4.75 -4.63
N PHE A 143 -3.84 -5.38 -5.52
CA PHE A 143 -3.27 -4.70 -6.68
C PHE A 143 -3.93 -5.11 -7.99
N PRO A 144 -4.18 -4.14 -8.88
CA PRO A 144 -4.65 -4.38 -10.25
C PRO A 144 -3.52 -4.80 -11.22
N VAL A 145 -2.27 -4.86 -10.72
CA VAL A 145 -1.07 -5.27 -11.46
C VAL A 145 -0.45 -6.49 -10.76
N PRO A 146 0.33 -7.33 -11.45
CA PRO A 146 0.87 -8.57 -10.89
C PRO A 146 2.01 -8.31 -9.89
N VAL A 147 1.67 -7.79 -8.71
CA VAL A 147 2.57 -7.70 -7.55
C VAL A 147 2.91 -9.11 -7.08
N SER A 148 4.19 -9.39 -6.83
CA SER A 148 4.60 -10.69 -6.32
C SER A 148 4.40 -10.76 -4.81
N ALA A 149 3.94 -11.91 -4.30
CA ALA A 149 3.97 -12.22 -2.87
C ALA A 149 5.37 -12.06 -2.24
N ASN A 150 6.42 -12.23 -3.06
CA ASN A 150 7.82 -12.08 -2.64
C ASN A 150 8.32 -10.63 -2.69
N SER A 151 7.52 -9.68 -3.20
CA SER A 151 7.91 -8.27 -3.26
C SER A 151 8.27 -7.74 -1.87
N THR A 152 9.39 -7.02 -1.78
CA THR A 152 9.83 -6.40 -0.52
C THR A 152 8.88 -5.28 -0.15
N ILE A 153 8.40 -5.25 1.09
CA ILE A 153 7.53 -4.17 1.58
C ILE A 153 8.36 -3.22 2.43
N ILE A 154 8.33 -1.93 2.10
CA ILE A 154 8.96 -0.84 2.85
C ILE A 154 7.88 0.13 3.28
N THR A 155 7.85 0.49 4.56
CA THR A 155 6.94 1.54 5.07
C THR A 155 7.64 2.89 5.08
N ALA A 156 6.90 3.97 4.89
CA ALA A 156 7.45 5.31 4.83
C ALA A 156 6.46 6.35 5.34
N GLY A 157 6.96 7.39 6.00
CA GLY A 157 6.13 8.49 6.48
C GLY A 157 6.91 9.59 7.18
N GLY A 158 6.21 10.70 7.44
CA GLY A 158 6.70 11.86 8.21
C GLY A 158 5.84 12.11 9.45
N SER A 159 6.41 12.67 10.53
CA SER A 159 5.65 12.95 11.76
C SER A 159 4.99 11.69 12.34
N TYR A 160 3.70 11.70 12.64
CA TYR A 160 2.95 10.52 13.07
C TYR A 160 2.93 9.40 12.02
N SER A 161 2.81 9.73 10.73
CA SER A 161 2.98 8.74 9.65
C SER A 161 4.38 8.11 9.68
N GLY A 162 5.40 8.87 10.08
CA GLY A 162 6.75 8.34 10.35
C GLY A 162 6.79 7.41 11.55
N ALA A 163 6.06 7.72 12.62
CA ALA A 163 5.93 6.84 13.80
C ALA A 163 5.23 5.53 13.41
N ILE A 164 4.13 5.59 12.64
CA ILE A 164 3.47 4.41 12.07
C ILE A 164 4.45 3.60 11.24
N ALA A 165 5.23 4.23 10.35
CA ALA A 165 6.20 3.51 9.51
C ALA A 165 7.21 2.72 10.37
N ALA A 166 7.75 3.35 11.41
CA ALA A 166 8.66 2.71 12.37
C ALA A 166 7.98 1.58 13.16
N TRP A 167 6.78 1.82 13.70
CA TRP A 167 6.04 0.84 14.48
C TRP A 167 5.61 -0.37 13.65
N MET A 168 5.24 -0.16 12.38
CA MET A 168 4.94 -1.25 11.45
C MET A 168 6.14 -2.16 11.26
N ARG A 169 7.34 -1.61 11.07
CA ARG A 169 8.58 -2.41 10.99
C ARG A 169 8.89 -3.12 12.31
N ALA A 170 8.68 -2.47 13.45
CA ALA A 170 8.97 -3.04 14.75
C ALA A 170 8.01 -4.17 15.15
N LYS A 171 6.71 -4.00 14.88
CA LYS A 171 5.64 -4.94 15.28
C LYS A 171 5.38 -6.04 14.26
N TYR A 172 5.59 -5.77 12.97
CA TYR A 172 5.34 -6.72 11.88
C TYR A 172 6.59 -6.95 11.00
N PRO A 173 7.75 -7.34 11.59
CA PRO A 173 9.00 -7.52 10.85
C PRO A 173 8.95 -8.63 9.79
N GLN A 174 7.99 -9.55 9.90
CA GLN A 174 7.69 -10.59 8.92
C GLN A 174 7.00 -10.06 7.66
N LEU A 175 6.32 -8.90 7.75
CA LEU A 175 5.65 -8.25 6.62
C LEU A 175 6.54 -7.15 6.02
N VAL A 176 7.03 -6.25 6.87
CA VAL A 176 7.72 -5.02 6.49
C VAL A 176 9.22 -5.20 6.66
N LYS A 177 10.01 -5.08 5.60
CA LYS A 177 11.47 -5.31 5.61
C LYS A 177 12.27 -4.12 6.13
N GLY A 178 11.76 -2.91 5.93
CA GLY A 178 12.41 -1.66 6.35
C GLY A 178 11.40 -0.53 6.47
N ALA A 179 11.80 0.55 7.16
CA ALA A 179 10.98 1.73 7.36
C ALA A 179 11.79 3.01 7.13
N TRP A 180 11.18 3.98 6.46
CA TRP A 180 11.66 5.37 6.41
C TRP A 180 10.79 6.24 7.33
N ALA A 181 11.31 6.53 8.52
CA ALA A 181 10.60 7.24 9.58
C ALA A 181 11.13 8.67 9.74
N SER A 182 10.67 9.59 8.89
CA SER A 182 11.15 10.98 8.88
C SER A 182 10.52 11.78 10.01
N SER A 183 11.34 12.44 10.83
CA SER A 183 10.87 13.27 11.96
C SER A 183 9.79 12.60 12.81
N ALA A 184 9.96 11.31 13.07
CA ALA A 184 8.92 10.46 13.63
C ALA A 184 8.77 10.66 15.15
N LEU A 185 7.55 10.87 15.60
CA LEU A 185 7.20 11.05 17.02
C LEU A 185 7.15 9.71 17.77
N ILE A 186 8.24 8.94 17.75
CA ILE A 186 8.32 7.60 18.35
C ILE A 186 8.55 7.60 19.87
N LYS A 187 8.98 8.74 20.43
CA LYS A 187 9.22 8.92 21.86
C LYS A 187 8.41 10.11 22.34
N ALA A 188 7.23 9.85 22.89
CA ALA A 188 6.49 10.85 23.64
C ALA A 188 7.14 11.01 25.03
N GLN A 189 7.55 12.23 25.38
CA GLN A 189 8.01 12.57 26.71
C GLN A 189 6.93 13.40 27.41
N TYR A 190 6.65 13.08 28.67
CA TYR A 190 5.72 13.85 29.50
C TYR A 190 6.31 15.22 29.89
N GLU A 191 7.64 15.28 30.07
CA GLU A 191 8.37 16.49 30.42
C GLU A 191 9.46 16.78 29.39
N LEU A 192 9.47 18.01 28.85
CA LEU A 192 10.35 18.50 27.78
C LEU A 192 11.62 19.19 28.32
N TYR A 193 12.03 18.91 29.56
CA TYR A 193 13.12 19.62 30.25
C TYR A 193 14.51 18.98 30.12
N SER A 194 14.71 18.04 29.19
CA SER A 194 16.02 17.43 28.97
C SER A 194 16.61 17.87 27.62
N TYR A 195 17.41 18.95 27.68
CA TYR A 195 18.42 19.30 26.68
C TYR A 195 19.81 18.97 27.24
#